data_AF-A0A846T1D1-F1
#
_entry.id   AF-A0A846T1D1-F1
#
_cell.length_a   1.000
_cell.length_b   1.000
_cell.length_c   1.000
_cell.angle_alpha   90.00
_cell.angle_beta   90.00
_cell.angle_gamma   90.00
#
_symmetry.space_group_name_H-M   'P 1'
#
loop_
_entity.id
_entity.type
_entity.pdbx_description
1 polymer ?
#
loop_
_entity_poly.entity_id
_entity_poly.type
_entity_poly.pdbx_seq_one_letter_code
_entity_poly.pdbx_strand_id
1 'polypeptide(L)'
;MTDWFDEKASQVDVGSVTAFGIPLTSRYSKARELAEMLSFANLAASRDIAHHLKEVFYDSNSCCCSFKFKGRLNLGDTAERELLATAEETISQFEWFGTVYHGGGTASDSYLPE
;
A
#
# COMPACT_ATOMS: atom_id res chain seq x y z
N MET A 1 0.64 -25.79 16.52
CA MET A 1 1.20 -25.55 15.18
C MET A 1 0.68 -24.19 14.75
N THR A 2 1.55 -23.25 14.41
CA THR A 2 1.12 -21.93 13.95
C THR A 2 0.62 -22.07 12.52
N ASP A 3 -0.67 -21.79 12.31
CA ASP A 3 -1.25 -21.71 10.97
C ASP A 3 -0.96 -20.33 10.39
N TRP A 4 0.08 -20.24 9.56
CA TRP A 4 0.55 -18.97 8.97
C TRP A 4 -0.38 -18.43 7.86
N PHE A 5 -1.33 -19.25 7.41
CA PHE A 5 -2.24 -18.94 6.31
C PHE A 5 -3.65 -18.61 6.79
N ASP A 6 -3.90 -18.67 8.10
CA ASP A 6 -5.10 -18.11 8.70
C ASP A 6 -5.21 -16.61 8.39
N GLU A 7 -6.44 -16.13 8.12
CA GLU A 7 -6.73 -14.76 7.72
C GLU A 7 -6.19 -13.73 8.72
N LYS A 8 -6.19 -14.04 10.02
CA LYS A 8 -5.80 -13.14 11.10
C LYS A 8 -4.40 -13.43 11.66
N ALA A 9 -3.74 -14.48 11.19
CA ALA A 9 -2.37 -14.77 11.59
C ALA A 9 -1.40 -13.69 11.09
N SER A 10 -0.64 -13.09 12.01
CA SER A 10 0.45 -12.19 11.67
C SER A 10 1.57 -12.97 11.00
N GLN A 11 2.00 -12.54 9.81
CA GLN A 11 3.09 -13.20 9.07
C GLN A 11 4.46 -12.57 9.36
N VAL A 12 4.46 -11.30 9.77
CA VAL A 12 5.65 -10.59 10.20
C VAL A 12 5.43 -9.96 11.58
N ASP A 13 6.49 -9.89 12.38
CA ASP A 13 6.48 -9.19 13.67
C ASP A 13 7.22 -7.85 13.51
N VAL A 14 6.48 -6.84 13.08
CA VAL A 14 6.94 -5.46 12.96
C VAL A 14 5.84 -4.55 13.48
N GLY A 15 6.11 -3.80 14.55
CA GLY A 15 5.11 -2.90 15.15
C GLY A 15 4.64 -1.78 14.20
N SER A 16 5.51 -1.36 13.28
CA SER A 16 5.23 -0.52 12.10
C SER A 16 6.50 -0.45 11.25
N VAL A 17 6.40 -0.57 9.92
CA VAL A 17 7.55 -0.37 9.04
C VAL A 17 7.58 1.10 8.62
N THR A 18 8.72 1.77 8.77
CA THR A 18 8.90 3.12 8.19
C THR A 18 9.82 3.02 6.98
N ALA A 19 9.32 3.36 5.80
CA ALA A 19 10.08 3.39 4.56
C ALA A 19 10.06 4.80 3.97
N PHE A 20 11.21 5.34 3.59
CA PHE A 20 11.33 6.69 3.00
C PHE A 20 10.65 7.80 3.82
N GLY A 21 10.62 7.65 5.15
CA GLY A 21 9.94 8.58 6.07
C GLY A 21 8.42 8.45 6.11
N ILE A 22 7.87 7.38 5.55
CA ILE A 22 6.44 7.06 5.51
C ILE A 22 6.18 5.81 6.38
N PRO A 23 5.34 5.90 7.42
CA PRO A 23 4.82 4.75 8.14
C PRO A 23 3.91 3.90 7.24
N LEU A 24 4.19 2.61 7.19
CA LEU A 24 3.44 1.57 6.49
C LEU A 24 2.87 0.60 7.52
N THR A 25 1.55 0.43 7.53
CA THR A 25 0.84 -0.40 8.51
C THR A 25 -0.18 -1.30 7.82
N SER A 26 -0.13 -2.60 8.13
CA SER A 26 -1.12 -3.58 7.68
C SER A 26 -1.90 -4.06 8.90
N ARG A 27 -3.23 -4.18 8.80
CA ARG A 27 -4.08 -4.56 9.95
C ARG A 27 -3.68 -5.89 10.58
N TYR A 28 -3.32 -6.88 9.77
CA TYR A 28 -2.87 -8.19 10.22
C TYR A 28 -1.42 -8.51 9.86
N SER A 29 -0.61 -7.48 9.57
CA SER A 29 0.81 -7.62 9.22
C SER A 29 1.07 -8.72 8.20
N LYS A 30 0.31 -8.71 7.10
CA LYS A 30 0.46 -9.66 6.00
C LYS A 30 1.64 -9.25 5.12
N ALA A 31 2.46 -10.24 4.74
CA ALA A 31 3.68 -9.98 3.99
C ALA A 31 3.40 -9.34 2.63
N ARG A 32 2.36 -9.82 1.91
CA ARG A 32 1.94 -9.27 0.61
C ARG A 32 1.52 -7.79 0.70
N GLU A 33 0.69 -7.46 1.69
CA GLU A 33 0.20 -6.10 1.91
C GLU A 33 1.36 -5.13 2.18
N LEU A 34 2.32 -5.56 3.00
CA LEU A 34 3.53 -4.79 3.27
C LEU A 34 4.43 -4.65 2.02
N ALA A 35 4.52 -5.69 1.19
CA ALA A 35 5.29 -5.64 -0.05
C ALA A 35 4.69 -4.64 -1.07
N GLU A 36 3.37 -4.59 -1.19
CA GLU A 36 2.65 -3.59 -2.00
C GLU A 36 2.93 -2.17 -1.50
N MET A 37 2.72 -1.93 -0.20
CA MET A 37 2.98 -0.61 0.39
C MET A 37 4.45 -0.20 0.29
N LEU A 38 5.39 -1.14 0.40
CA LEU A 38 6.82 -0.87 0.24
C LEU A 38 7.17 -0.52 -1.22
N SER A 39 6.58 -1.23 -2.19
CA SER A 39 6.73 -0.94 -3.62
C SER A 39 6.20 0.45 -3.95
N PHE A 40 5.03 0.79 -3.43
CA PHE A 40 4.44 2.14 -3.51
C PHE A 40 5.38 3.20 -2.93
N ALA A 41 5.87 3.01 -1.70
CA ALA A 41 6.74 3.98 -1.04
C ALA A 41 8.07 4.19 -1.81
N ASN A 42 8.63 3.12 -2.36
CA ASN A 42 9.83 3.18 -3.19
C ASN A 42 9.60 3.97 -4.49
N LEU A 43 8.49 3.71 -5.19
CA LEU A 43 8.15 4.42 -6.42
C LEU A 43 7.77 5.90 -6.15
N ALA A 44 7.06 6.18 -5.06
CA ALA A 44 6.78 7.54 -4.64
C ALA A 44 8.07 8.32 -4.30
N ALA A 45 9.07 7.66 -3.71
CA ALA A 45 10.37 8.27 -3.44
C ALA A 45 11.17 8.54 -4.73
N SER A 46 11.16 7.60 -5.68
CA SER A 46 11.87 7.77 -6.96
C SER A 46 11.27 8.86 -7.84
N ARG A 47 9.97 9.15 -7.69
CA ARG A 47 9.26 10.26 -8.34
C ARG A 47 9.30 11.58 -7.55
N ASP A 48 10.02 11.64 -6.43
CA ASP A 48 10.10 12.80 -5.53
C ASP A 48 8.73 13.30 -5.01
N ILE A 49 7.78 12.40 -4.81
CA ILE A 49 6.42 12.71 -4.29
C ILE A 49 6.16 12.11 -2.90
N ALA A 50 7.08 11.29 -2.37
CA ALA A 50 6.97 10.67 -1.05
C ALA A 50 6.75 11.68 0.09
N HIS A 51 7.27 12.91 -0.06
CA HIS A 51 7.15 13.95 0.95
C HIS A 51 5.71 14.44 1.18
N HIS A 52 4.78 14.16 0.25
CA HIS A 52 3.35 14.45 0.43
C HIS A 52 2.63 13.45 1.35
N LEU A 53 3.21 12.27 1.58
CA LEU A 53 2.60 11.20 2.35
C LEU A 53 2.89 11.33 3.85
N LYS A 54 1.85 11.10 4.64
CA LYS A 54 1.90 10.97 6.10
C LYS A 54 1.91 9.52 6.54
N GLU A 55 1.15 8.65 5.87
CA GLU A 55 0.97 7.24 6.23
C GLU A 55 0.34 6.48 5.05
N VAL A 56 0.68 5.20 4.91
CA VAL A 56 0.00 4.24 4.04
C VAL A 56 -0.52 3.09 4.92
N PHE A 57 -1.79 2.76 4.78
CA PHE A 57 -2.45 1.76 5.60
C PHE A 57 -3.21 0.76 4.74
N TYR A 58 -2.95 -0.53 4.97
CA TYR A 58 -3.67 -1.63 4.33
C TYR A 58 -4.66 -2.26 5.31
N ASP A 59 -5.95 -2.21 4.97
CA ASP A 59 -6.99 -2.90 5.73
C ASP A 59 -7.23 -4.30 5.14
N SER A 60 -6.69 -5.31 5.82
CA SER A 60 -6.83 -6.72 5.45
C SER A 60 -8.28 -7.18 5.39
N ASN A 61 -9.20 -6.61 6.18
CA ASN A 61 -10.60 -7.03 6.18
C ASN A 61 -11.34 -6.63 4.90
N SER A 62 -11.01 -5.45 4.35
CA SER A 62 -11.62 -4.95 3.11
C SER A 62 -10.74 -5.18 1.89
N CYS A 63 -9.58 -5.82 2.05
CA CYS A 63 -8.55 -5.98 1.03
C CYS A 63 -8.14 -4.65 0.36
N CYS A 64 -8.19 -3.54 1.09
CA CYS A 64 -8.10 -2.19 0.51
C CYS A 64 -7.04 -1.34 1.22
N CYS A 65 -6.20 -0.67 0.43
CA CYS A 65 -5.21 0.29 0.90
C CYS A 65 -5.78 1.71 0.94
N SER A 66 -5.28 2.52 1.87
CA SER A 66 -5.65 3.92 2.05
C SER A 66 -4.43 4.78 2.36
N PHE A 67 -4.53 6.07 2.06
CA PHE A 67 -3.42 7.01 2.14
C PHE A 67 -3.79 8.22 2.99
N LYS A 68 -2.89 8.64 3.88
CA LYS A 68 -2.99 9.93 4.57
C LYS A 68 -1.92 10.86 4.05
N PHE A 69 -2.30 12.10 3.75
CA PHE A 69 -1.39 13.13 3.24
C PHE A 69 -1.00 14.13 4.34
N LYS A 70 0.20 14.72 4.23
CA LYS A 70 0.73 15.72 5.19
C LYS A 70 0.08 17.11 5.03
N GLY A 71 -0.65 17.35 3.96
CA GLY A 71 -1.33 18.61 3.67
C GLY A 71 -2.56 18.39 2.81
N ARG A 72 -3.12 19.48 2.28
CA ARG A 72 -4.19 19.37 1.28
C ARG A 72 -3.59 18.93 -0.04
N LEU A 73 -4.15 17.85 -0.57
CA LEU A 73 -3.92 17.36 -1.92
C LEU A 73 -5.23 17.61 -2.67
N ASN A 74 -5.24 18.45 -3.69
CA ASN A 74 -6.47 18.73 -4.45
C ASN A 74 -6.51 17.84 -5.69
N LEU A 75 -7.73 17.39 -6.03
CA LEU A 75 -7.97 16.65 -7.26
C LEU A 75 -7.49 17.44 -8.48
N GLY A 76 -6.66 16.81 -9.30
CA GLY A 76 -6.07 17.40 -10.51
C GLY A 76 -4.71 18.05 -10.31
N ASP A 77 -4.25 18.24 -9.07
CA ASP A 77 -2.87 18.68 -8.79
C ASP A 77 -1.88 17.69 -9.43
N THR A 78 -0.74 18.18 -9.92
CA THR A 78 0.27 17.29 -10.51
C THR A 78 0.74 16.22 -9.51
N ALA A 79 0.98 16.63 -8.26
CA ALA A 79 1.34 15.70 -7.19
C ALA A 79 0.24 14.65 -6.92
N GLU A 80 -1.03 15.03 -7.04
CA GLU A 80 -2.16 14.12 -6.85
C GLU A 80 -2.19 13.06 -7.95
N ARG A 81 -2.09 13.49 -9.20
CA ARG A 81 -2.06 12.59 -10.37
C ARG A 81 -0.88 11.64 -10.34
N GLU A 82 0.30 12.11 -9.92
CA GLU A 82 1.49 11.26 -9.79
C GLU A 82 1.35 10.22 -8.66
N LEU A 83 0.76 10.61 -7.53
CA LEU A 83 0.48 9.66 -6.44
C LEU A 83 -0.57 8.63 -6.85
N LEU A 84 -1.62 9.04 -7.56
CA LEU A 84 -2.63 8.13 -8.09
C LEU A 84 -1.99 7.13 -9.07
N ALA A 85 -1.21 7.61 -10.04
CA ALA A 85 -0.52 6.73 -10.99
C ALA A 85 0.44 5.75 -10.28
N THR A 86 1.12 6.20 -9.22
CA THR A 86 1.97 5.35 -8.38
C THR A 86 1.15 4.25 -7.69
N ALA A 87 -0.02 4.59 -7.15
CA ALA A 87 -0.91 3.62 -6.52
C ALA A 87 -1.46 2.61 -7.53
N GLU A 88 -1.89 3.06 -8.72
CA GLU A 88 -2.35 2.21 -9.82
C GLU A 88 -1.28 1.21 -10.28
N GLU A 89 0.01 1.58 -10.24
CA GLU A 89 1.09 0.67 -10.61
C GLU A 89 1.41 -0.39 -9.53
N THR A 90 1.23 -0.06 -8.24
CA THR A 90 1.87 -0.82 -7.15
C THR A 90 0.90 -1.46 -6.15
N ILE A 91 -0.35 -0.99 -6.09
CA ILE A 91 -1.33 -1.42 -5.11
C ILE A 91 -2.48 -2.12 -5.81
N SER A 92 -2.84 -3.32 -5.36
CA SER A 92 -3.86 -4.15 -6.00
C SER A 92 -5.27 -3.58 -5.87
N GLN A 93 -5.63 -3.05 -4.70
CA GLN A 93 -6.88 -2.33 -4.46
C GLN A 93 -6.67 -1.22 -3.44
N PHE A 94 -7.19 -0.02 -3.75
CA PHE A 94 -7.06 1.13 -2.87
C PHE A 94 -8.24 2.09 -2.97
N GLU A 95 -8.45 2.86 -1.92
CA GLU A 95 -9.41 3.95 -1.88
C GLU A 95 -8.70 5.28 -2.20
N TRP A 96 -9.32 6.06 -3.09
CA TRP A 96 -8.85 7.36 -3.53
C TRP A 96 -10.03 8.34 -3.66
N PHE A 97 -10.05 9.36 -2.80
CA PHE A 97 -11.10 10.41 -2.76
C PHE A 97 -12.55 9.89 -2.81
N GLY A 98 -12.84 8.86 -2.03
CA GLY A 98 -14.14 8.23 -1.88
C GLY A 98 -14.45 7.13 -2.91
N THR A 99 -13.51 6.81 -3.80
CA THR A 99 -13.69 5.82 -4.87
C THR A 99 -12.68 4.69 -4.73
N VAL A 100 -13.11 3.46 -4.96
CA VAL A 100 -12.21 2.29 -4.95
C VAL A 100 -11.63 2.08 -6.36
N TYR A 101 -10.32 1.92 -6.41
CA TYR A 101 -9.52 1.65 -7.60
C TYR A 101 -8.85 0.27 -7.50
N HIS A 102 -8.45 -0.24 -8.66
CA HIS A 102 -7.71 -1.49 -8.80
C HIS A 102 -6.44 -1.25 -9.63
N GLY A 103 -5.30 -1.67 -9.11
CA GLY A 103 -3.99 -1.47 -9.72
C GLY A 103 -3.23 -2.78 -9.93
N GLY A 104 -1.94 -2.66 -10.22
CA GLY A 104 -1.05 -3.78 -10.56
C GLY A 104 -0.74 -4.71 -9.38
N GLY A 105 -0.69 -4.18 -8.15
CA GLY A 105 -0.22 -4.93 -6.97
C GLY A 105 1.22 -5.43 -7.12
N THR A 106 1.69 -6.25 -6.18
CA THR A 106 2.92 -7.02 -6.39
C THR A 106 2.59 -8.25 -7.22
N ALA A 107 3.25 -8.43 -8.36
CA ALA A 107 3.13 -9.62 -9.18
C ALA A 107 3.63 -10.86 -8.42
N SER A 108 2.75 -11.50 -7.67
CA SER A 108 2.99 -12.81 -7.07
C SER A 108 1.66 -13.52 -6.83
N ASP A 109 1.00 -13.93 -7.91
CA ASP A 109 0.21 -15.19 -7.91
C ASP A 109 -0.11 -15.73 -9.32
N SER A 110 0.71 -15.42 -10.32
CA SER A 110 0.65 -16.13 -11.59
C SER A 110 1.48 -17.43 -11.52
N TYR A 111 0.77 -18.54 -11.31
CA TYR A 111 1.12 -19.95 -11.58
C TYR A 111 2.09 -20.67 -10.63
N LEU A 112 1.53 -21.51 -9.77
CA LEU A 112 2.03 -22.88 -9.61
C LEU A 112 1.04 -23.80 -10.35
N PRO A 113 1.41 -24.41 -11.49
CA PRO A 113 0.62 -25.50 -12.06
C PRO A 113 0.67 -26.70 -11.10
N GLU A 114 -0.47 -27.38 -10.95
CA GLU A 114 -0.58 -28.70 -10.29
C GLU A 114 0.33 -29.74 -10.94
#